data_AF-A0A8A0RRF3-F1
#
_entry.id   AF-A0A8A0RRF3-F1
#
_cell.length_a   1.000
_cell.length_b   1.000
_cell.length_c   1.000
_cell.angle_alpha   90.00
_cell.angle_beta   90.00
_cell.angle_gamma   90.00
#
_symmetry.space_group_name_H-M   'P 1'
#
loop_
_entity.id
_entity.type
_entity.pdbx_description
1 polymer ?
#
loop_
_entity_poly.entity_id
_entity_poly.type
_entity_poly.pdbx_seq_one_letter_code
_entity_poly.pdbx_strand_id
1 'polypeptide(L)'
;MEIKKAVELIWNNRKYVTMDPKEAISHLNEEVAESLKALMKGDEDKAKRELEDALSCLLIAFKVMNMDIEEAIMKQIEQMKKRHERLMIVKSDKVEIYVNGILKGGWSIWGKEDIKEAEKIAKEFGCKLINKKNE
;
A
#
# COMPACT_ATOMS: atom_id res chain seq x y z
N MET A 1 -17.87 -0.30 -19.52
CA MET A 1 -17.63 -1.76 -19.53
C MET A 1 -17.53 -2.22 -18.09
N GLU A 2 -18.19 -3.31 -17.70
CA GLU A 2 -18.01 -3.91 -16.37
C GLU A 2 -16.62 -4.55 -16.27
N ILE A 3 -15.96 -4.44 -15.11
CA ILE A 3 -14.57 -4.89 -14.95
C ILE A 3 -14.40 -6.38 -15.21
N LYS A 4 -15.37 -7.20 -14.79
CA LYS A 4 -15.41 -8.64 -15.08
C LYS A 4 -15.47 -8.93 -16.58
N LYS A 5 -16.29 -8.16 -17.33
CA LYS A 5 -16.35 -8.27 -18.80
C LYS A 5 -15.05 -7.83 -19.46
N ALA A 6 -14.35 -6.84 -18.90
CA ALA A 6 -13.06 -6.40 -19.38
C ALA A 6 -11.99 -7.50 -19.26
N VAL A 7 -11.93 -8.17 -18.10
CA VAL A 7 -11.03 -9.30 -17.85
C VAL A 7 -11.28 -10.43 -18.84
N GLU A 8 -12.55 -10.81 -19.06
CA GLU A 8 -12.91 -11.85 -20.03
C GLU A 8 -12.55 -11.46 -21.46
N LEU A 9 -12.76 -10.20 -21.86
CA LEU A 9 -12.38 -9.73 -23.20
C LEU A 9 -10.87 -9.76 -23.41
N ILE A 10 -10.08 -9.32 -22.42
CA ILE A 10 -8.61 -9.38 -22.47
C ILE A 10 -8.14 -10.83 -22.58
N TRP A 11 -8.73 -11.72 -21.77
CA TRP A 11 -8.44 -13.14 -21.81
C TRP A 11 -8.73 -13.77 -23.18
N ASN A 12 -9.90 -13.50 -23.75
CA ASN A 12 -10.34 -14.06 -25.02
C ASN A 12 -9.56 -13.52 -26.24
N ASN A 13 -8.96 -12.34 -26.13
CA ASN A 13 -8.17 -11.74 -27.23
C ASN A 13 -6.67 -12.07 -27.12
N ARG A 14 -6.25 -12.85 -26.12
CA ARG A 14 -4.84 -13.22 -25.98
C ARG A 14 -4.44 -14.28 -26.99
N LYS A 15 -3.25 -14.10 -27.57
CA LYS A 15 -2.65 -15.07 -28.50
C LYS A 15 -2.09 -16.31 -27.80
N TYR A 16 -1.73 -16.20 -26.52
CA TYR A 16 -1.12 -17.28 -25.74
C TYR A 16 -1.76 -17.35 -24.35
N VAL A 17 -2.15 -18.56 -23.94
CA VAL A 17 -2.74 -18.82 -22.63
C VAL A 17 -1.69 -19.55 -21.79
N THR A 18 -1.22 -18.92 -20.72
CA THR A 18 -0.48 -19.62 -19.66
C THR A 18 -1.43 -19.88 -18.49
N MET A 19 -1.34 -21.09 -17.94
CA MET A 19 -2.04 -21.49 -16.72
C MET A 19 -1.06 -21.64 -15.55
N ASP A 20 0.23 -21.36 -15.75
CA ASP A 20 1.23 -21.37 -14.68
C ASP A 20 1.23 -20.00 -13.96
N PRO A 21 0.89 -19.96 -12.66
CA PRO A 21 0.95 -18.73 -11.88
C PRO A 21 2.34 -18.07 -11.88
N LYS A 22 3.43 -18.85 -11.92
CA LYS A 22 4.79 -18.30 -11.93
C LYS A 22 5.07 -17.53 -13.22
N GLU A 23 4.69 -18.11 -14.34
CA GLU A 23 4.85 -17.48 -15.65
C GLU A 23 3.98 -16.22 -15.77
N ALA A 24 2.72 -16.27 -15.32
CA ALA A 24 1.83 -15.11 -15.31
C ALA A 24 2.39 -13.93 -14.49
N ILE A 25 2.93 -14.21 -13.30
CA ILE A 25 3.57 -13.19 -12.45
C ILE A 25 4.91 -12.71 -13.05
N SER A 26 5.68 -13.59 -13.68
CA SER A 26 6.93 -13.21 -14.34
C SER A 26 6.70 -12.22 -15.47
N HIS A 27 5.70 -12.44 -16.32
CA HIS A 27 5.33 -11.50 -17.39
C HIS A 27 4.86 -10.16 -16.82
N LEU A 28 4.01 -10.15 -15.79
CA LEU A 28 3.63 -8.90 -15.13
C LEU A 28 4.86 -8.12 -14.62
N ASN A 29 5.83 -8.81 -14.03
CA ASN A 29 7.04 -8.18 -13.52
C ASN A 29 7.90 -7.58 -14.65
N GLU A 30 7.94 -8.23 -15.81
CA GLU A 30 8.65 -7.75 -17.00
C GLU A 30 8.07 -6.42 -17.50
N GLU A 31 6.75 -6.34 -17.71
CA GLU A 31 6.09 -5.12 -18.20
C GLU A 31 6.25 -3.93 -17.22
N VAL A 32 6.17 -4.20 -15.91
CA VAL A 32 6.41 -3.17 -14.88
C VAL A 32 7.87 -2.69 -14.92
N ALA A 33 8.83 -3.59 -15.12
CA ALA A 33 10.24 -3.25 -15.22
C ALA A 33 10.54 -2.44 -16.50
N GLU A 34 9.92 -2.78 -17.62
CA GLU A 34 9.97 -2.03 -18.88
C GLU A 34 9.44 -0.60 -18.71
N SER A 35 8.28 -0.46 -18.06
CA SER A 35 7.67 0.85 -17.76
C SER A 35 8.60 1.73 -16.91
N LEU A 36 9.14 1.18 -15.82
CA LEU A 36 10.07 1.91 -14.97
C LEU A 36 11.35 2.30 -15.72
N LYS A 37 11.90 1.38 -16.54
CA LYS A 37 13.09 1.65 -17.37
C LYS A 37 12.84 2.76 -18.39
N ALA A 38 11.64 2.87 -18.94
CA ALA A 38 11.26 3.95 -19.84
C ALA A 38 11.17 5.29 -19.10
N LEU A 39 10.53 5.33 -17.92
CA LEU A 39 10.48 6.53 -17.07
C LEU A 39 11.88 7.04 -16.70
N MET A 40 12.78 6.13 -16.32
CA MET A 40 14.17 6.48 -15.98
C MET A 40 14.95 7.10 -17.15
N LYS A 41 14.51 6.86 -18.40
CA LYS A 41 15.09 7.44 -19.62
C LYS A 41 14.38 8.72 -20.07
N GLY A 42 13.35 9.17 -19.34
CA GLY A 42 12.54 10.32 -19.71
C GLY A 42 11.53 10.04 -20.83
N ASP A 43 11.28 8.77 -21.18
CA ASP A 43 10.30 8.37 -22.18
C ASP A 43 8.96 8.04 -21.52
N GLU A 44 8.19 9.09 -21.21
CA GLU A 44 6.91 8.96 -20.52
C GLU A 44 5.84 8.25 -21.37
N ASP A 45 5.85 8.46 -22.70
CA ASP A 45 4.89 7.83 -23.60
C ASP A 45 5.13 6.33 -23.71
N LYS A 46 6.38 5.89 -23.78
CA LYS A 46 6.70 4.46 -23.68
C LYS A 46 6.28 3.93 -22.32
N ALA A 47 6.62 4.62 -21.23
CA ALA A 47 6.25 4.16 -19.89
C ALA A 47 4.75 3.92 -19.72
N LYS A 48 3.90 4.80 -20.26
CA LYS A 48 2.44 4.64 -20.25
C LYS A 48 1.98 3.40 -21.01
N ARG A 49 2.53 3.14 -22.21
CA ARG A 49 2.21 1.94 -23.00
C ARG A 49 2.58 0.65 -22.25
N GLU A 50 3.79 0.58 -21.70
CA GLU A 50 4.23 -0.59 -20.92
C GLU A 50 3.36 -0.78 -19.66
N LEU A 51 2.84 0.31 -19.08
CA LEU A 51 1.93 0.22 -17.94
C LEU A 51 0.54 -0.30 -18.34
N GLU A 52 0.06 0.00 -19.54
CA GLU A 52 -1.15 -0.61 -20.11
C GLU A 52 -0.96 -2.11 -20.37
N ASP A 53 0.22 -2.52 -20.83
CA ASP A 53 0.59 -3.93 -21.00
C ASP A 53 0.69 -4.64 -19.64
N ALA A 54 1.27 -3.99 -18.63
CA ALA A 54 1.29 -4.48 -17.26
C ALA A 54 -0.12 -4.66 -16.68
N LEU A 55 -1.07 -3.76 -16.98
CA LEU A 55 -2.46 -3.92 -16.58
C LEU A 55 -3.07 -5.19 -17.18
N SER A 56 -2.83 -5.46 -18.46
CA SER A 56 -3.29 -6.69 -19.11
C SER A 56 -2.72 -7.93 -18.41
N CYS A 57 -1.41 -7.95 -18.14
CA CYS A 57 -0.74 -9.02 -17.41
C CYS A 57 -1.27 -9.21 -15.98
N LEU A 58 -1.62 -8.13 -15.28
CA LEU A 58 -2.22 -8.18 -13.94
C LEU A 58 -3.58 -8.86 -13.95
N LEU A 59 -4.46 -8.48 -14.87
CA LEU A 59 -5.80 -9.06 -14.99
C LEU A 59 -5.75 -10.57 -15.32
N ILE A 60 -4.71 -10.98 -16.04
CA ILE A 60 -4.47 -12.39 -16.37
C ILE A 60 -3.93 -13.15 -15.17
N ALA A 61 -2.98 -12.57 -14.43
CA ALA A 61 -2.52 -13.15 -13.18
C ALA A 61 -3.68 -13.38 -12.21
N PHE A 62 -4.64 -12.44 -12.13
CA PHE A 62 -5.87 -12.63 -11.36
C PHE A 62 -6.67 -13.85 -11.81
N LYS A 63 -6.86 -14.03 -13.13
CA LYS A 63 -7.57 -15.19 -13.69
C LYS A 63 -6.85 -16.51 -13.37
N VAL A 64 -5.53 -16.56 -13.61
CA VAL A 64 -4.69 -17.76 -13.37
C VAL A 64 -4.62 -18.13 -11.89
N MET A 65 -4.57 -17.12 -11.01
CA MET A 65 -4.58 -17.30 -9.56
C MET A 65 -5.99 -17.49 -8.97
N ASN A 66 -7.03 -17.57 -9.81
CA ASN A 66 -8.42 -17.73 -9.41
C ASN A 66 -8.89 -16.66 -8.39
N MET A 67 -8.54 -15.41 -8.65
CA MET A 67 -8.88 -14.25 -7.83
C MET A 67 -10.04 -13.47 -8.44
N ASP A 68 -11.03 -13.11 -7.62
CA ASP A 68 -12.06 -12.15 -8.03
C ASP A 68 -11.54 -10.71 -7.88
N ILE A 69 -11.58 -9.95 -8.97
CA ILE A 69 -11.04 -8.59 -9.02
C ILE A 69 -11.85 -7.59 -8.17
N GLU A 70 -13.16 -7.72 -8.11
CA GLU A 70 -14.01 -6.84 -7.32
C GLU A 70 -13.79 -7.10 -5.83
N GLU A 71 -13.69 -8.36 -5.44
CA GLU A 71 -13.36 -8.75 -4.07
C GLU A 71 -11.96 -8.23 -3.66
N ALA A 72 -10.96 -8.36 -4.53
CA ALA A 72 -9.62 -7.85 -4.26
C ALA A 72 -9.62 -6.32 -4.10
N ILE A 73 -10.34 -5.58 -4.96
CA ILE A 73 -10.50 -4.13 -4.85
C ILE A 73 -11.14 -3.77 -3.51
N MET A 74 -12.22 -4.46 -3.12
CA MET A 74 -12.90 -4.21 -1.85
C MET A 74 -12.00 -4.48 -0.64
N LYS A 75 -11.24 -5.59 -0.66
CA LYS A 75 -10.25 -5.91 0.39
C LYS A 75 -9.17 -4.83 0.48
N GLN A 76 -8.65 -4.35 -0.65
CA GLN A 76 -7.64 -3.28 -0.67
C GLN A 76 -8.22 -1.96 -0.14
N ILE A 77 -9.44 -1.59 -0.52
CA ILE A 77 -10.12 -0.40 0.02
C ILE A 77 -10.26 -0.52 1.54
N GLU A 78 -10.66 -1.69 2.06
CA GLU A 78 -10.77 -1.92 3.50
C GLU A 78 -9.41 -1.79 4.20
N GLN A 79 -8.34 -2.36 3.63
CA GLN A 79 -6.98 -2.23 4.16
C GLN A 79 -6.51 -0.78 4.15
N MET A 80 -6.77 -0.02 3.09
CA MET A 80 -6.42 1.40 3.02
C MET A 80 -7.21 2.24 4.02
N LYS A 81 -8.46 1.86 4.32
CA LYS A 81 -9.28 2.48 5.38
C LYS A 81 -8.79 2.12 6.79
N LYS A 82 -8.16 0.95 6.97
CA LYS A 82 -7.46 0.54 8.21
C LYS A 82 -6.18 1.35 8.44
N ARG A 83 -6.16 2.65 8.10
CA ARG A 83 -5.16 3.58 8.63
C ARG A 83 -5.18 3.42 10.14
N HIS A 84 -4.18 2.73 10.66
CA HIS A 84 -3.98 2.64 12.08
C HIS A 84 -3.69 4.07 12.53
N GLU A 85 -4.66 4.74 13.12
CA GLU A 85 -4.43 6.03 13.73
C GLU A 85 -3.53 5.77 14.93
N ARG A 86 -2.22 5.95 14.71
CA ARG A 86 -1.21 5.89 15.75
C ARG A 86 -1.10 7.29 16.30
N LEU A 87 -1.55 7.46 17.52
CA LEU A 87 -1.53 8.73 18.22
C LEU A 87 -0.60 8.59 19.43
N MET A 88 0.33 9.51 19.58
CA MET A 88 1.17 9.62 20.76
C MET A 88 0.81 10.91 21.50
N ILE A 89 0.37 10.78 22.75
CA ILE A 89 0.03 11.91 23.61
C ILE A 89 1.13 12.09 24.64
N VAL A 90 1.78 13.24 24.63
CA VAL A 90 2.77 13.64 25.63
C VAL A 90 2.06 14.50 26.68
N LYS A 91 2.02 14.02 27.92
CA LYS A 91 1.52 14.73 29.11
C LYS A 91 2.70 15.20 29.95
N SER A 92 2.45 15.89 31.07
CA SER A 92 3.52 16.37 31.95
C SER A 92 4.31 15.25 32.64
N ASP A 93 3.70 14.10 32.88
CA ASP A 93 4.23 12.99 33.68
C ASP A 93 4.42 11.69 32.89
N LYS A 94 3.86 11.59 31.67
CA LYS A 94 3.92 10.37 30.86
C LYS A 94 3.62 10.59 29.38
N VAL A 95 4.01 9.60 28.58
CA VAL A 95 3.60 9.40 27.20
C VAL A 95 2.57 8.28 27.15
N GLU A 96 1.54 8.43 26.32
CA GLU A 96 0.55 7.40 26.01
C GLU A 96 0.50 7.17 24.50
N ILE A 97 0.56 5.90 24.09
CA ILE A 97 0.43 5.48 22.68
C ILE A 97 -0.94 4.87 22.50
N TYR A 98 -1.71 5.46 21.58
CA TYR A 98 -3.00 4.96 21.14
C TYR A 98 -2.89 4.42 19.72
N VAL A 99 -3.50 3.28 19.47
CA VAL A 99 -3.69 2.74 18.12
C VAL A 99 -5.18 2.55 17.92
N ASN A 100 -5.76 3.28 16.98
CA ASN A 100 -7.21 3.30 16.72
C ASN A 100 -8.02 3.61 17.98
N GLY A 101 -7.58 4.61 18.75
CA GLY A 101 -8.25 5.04 19.98
C GLY A 101 -8.05 4.11 21.20
N ILE A 102 -7.36 2.97 21.05
CA ILE A 102 -7.08 2.04 22.15
C ILE A 102 -5.68 2.31 22.71
N LEU A 103 -5.57 2.52 24.02
CA LEU A 103 -4.27 2.64 24.70
C LEU A 103 -3.50 1.32 24.56
N LYS A 104 -2.34 1.37 23.91
CA LYS A 104 -1.45 0.22 23.69
C LYS A 104 -0.24 0.19 24.61
N GLY A 105 0.14 1.34 25.16
CA GLY A 105 1.28 1.45 26.05
C GLY A 105 1.60 2.89 26.39
N GLY A 106 2.63 3.08 27.20
CA GLY A 106 3.10 4.37 27.64
C GLY A 106 4.25 4.23 28.62
N TRP A 107 4.97 5.33 28.86
CA TRP A 107 6.05 5.39 29.83
C TRP A 107 6.04 6.74 30.55
N SER A 108 6.63 6.79 31.74
CA SER A 108 6.74 8.01 32.52
C SER A 108 7.79 8.96 31.93
N ILE A 109 7.52 10.25 32.03
CA ILE A 109 8.44 11.34 31.67
C ILE A 109 9.05 11.88 32.95
N TRP A 110 10.37 11.95 32.99
CA TRP A 110 11.17 12.45 34.10
C TRP A 110 11.90 13.75 33.75
N GLY A 111 11.99 14.08 32.47
CA GLY A 111 12.59 15.34 32.03
C GLY A 111 12.40 15.65 30.55
N LYS A 112 13.06 16.72 30.11
CA LYS A 112 13.00 17.19 28.72
C LYS A 112 13.61 16.20 27.71
N GLU A 113 14.49 15.31 28.17
CA GLU A 113 15.09 14.29 27.31
C GLU A 113 14.06 13.23 26.91
N ASP A 114 13.19 12.80 27.83
CA ASP A 114 12.13 11.83 27.53
C ASP A 114 11.12 12.38 26.51
N ILE A 115 10.88 13.69 26.51
CA ILE A 115 10.02 14.36 25.52
C ILE A 115 10.67 14.30 24.14
N LYS A 116 11.97 14.58 24.03
CA LYS A 116 12.71 14.49 22.75
C LYS A 116 12.73 13.06 22.21
N GLU A 117 12.92 12.08 23.09
CA GLU A 117 12.88 10.67 22.69
C GLU A 117 11.48 10.27 22.22
N ALA A 118 10.42 10.73 22.91
CA ALA A 118 9.04 10.54 22.47
C ALA A 118 8.77 11.13 21.08
N GLU A 119 9.26 12.34 20.80
CA GLU A 119 9.14 12.98 19.47
C GLU A 119 9.85 12.16 18.38
N LYS A 120 11.04 11.64 18.68
CA LYS A 120 11.80 10.78 17.76
C LYS A 120 11.06 9.48 17.46
N ILE A 121 10.60 8.79 18.50
CA ILE A 121 9.81 7.55 18.38
C ILE A 121 8.52 7.83 17.61
N ALA A 122 7.81 8.93 17.89
CA ALA A 122 6.60 9.27 17.15
C ALA A 122 6.86 9.40 15.64
N LYS A 123 7.98 10.01 15.24
CA LYS A 123 8.38 10.13 13.84
C LYS A 123 8.74 8.78 13.22
N GLU A 124 9.50 7.94 13.92
CA GLU A 124 9.89 6.60 13.46
C GLU A 124 8.67 5.68 13.24
N PHE A 125 7.68 5.75 14.13
CA PHE A 125 6.50 4.88 14.08
C PHE A 125 5.31 5.49 13.33
N GLY A 126 5.47 6.70 12.76
CA GLY A 126 4.42 7.40 12.03
C GLY A 126 3.23 7.82 12.90
N CYS A 127 3.48 8.10 14.18
CA CYS A 127 2.47 8.56 15.11
C CYS A 127 2.19 10.05 14.93
N LYS A 128 0.92 10.44 14.99
CA LYS A 128 0.53 11.84 15.21
C LYS A 128 0.86 12.21 16.65
N LEU A 129 1.67 13.24 16.86
CA LEU A 129 2.04 13.71 18.20
C LEU A 129 1.05 14.78 18.68
N ILE A 130 0.56 14.66 19.92
CA ILE A 130 -0.20 15.72 20.61
C ILE A 130 0.53 16.05 21.93
N ASN A 131 0.98 17.28 22.05
CA ASN A 131 1.52 17.82 23.29
C ASN A 131 0.38 18.47 24.09
N LYS A 132 -0.09 17.81 25.15
CA LYS A 132 -0.96 18.48 26.13
C LYS A 132 -0.07 19.29 27.08
N LYS A 133 0.16 20.56 26.74
CA LYS A 133 0.62 21.51 27.76
C LYS A 133 -0.53 21.68 28.75
N ASN A 134 -0.23 21.54 30.04
CA ASN A 134 -1.20 21.77 31.11
C ASN A 134 -1.80 23.17 30.93
N GLU A 135 -3.14 23.25 30.93
CA GLU A 135 -3.84 24.45 31.41
C GLU A 135 -3.55 24.64 32.90
#